data_AF-A0A662IHZ7-F1
#
_entry.id   AF-A0A662IHZ7-F1
#
_cell.length_a   1.000
_cell.length_b   1.000
_cell.length_c   1.000
_cell.angle_alpha   90.00
_cell.angle_beta   90.00
_cell.angle_gamma   90.00
#
_symmetry.space_group_name_H-M   'P 1'
#
loop_
_entity.id
_entity.type
_entity.pdbx_description
1 polymer ?
#
loop_
_entity_poly.entity_id
_entity_poly.type
_entity_poly.pdbx_seq_one_letter_code
_entity_poly.pdbx_strand_id
1 'polypeptide(L)'
;MSEEGEKLVEEARNALREFEDLLYELRDYERRRGEILRMFSTGQLTREVYEKLMGELRQKMTPLVKRYFELKSRLRSMESRLNVLMTRLRVEVKTSSESPFRLNYERDQRMRQLLNRAGGTLEDVQRALKSAGVERELRFLEVLLDSIQGEGIEAWRDVVREVVEEWSKARFSYASKVEEIERQIESLHDSLRELEVRFLVGEFDRAEYEARRAGLERKVGELQEQLERLQERLEDLDLVAARCRELLEGGSR
;
A
#
# COMPACT_ATOMS: atom_id res chain seq x y z
N MET A 1 -8.22 -33.14 14.35
CA MET A 1 -7.39 -32.12 15.03
C MET A 1 -6.09 -31.83 14.28
N SER A 2 -5.09 -32.72 14.20
CA SER A 2 -3.85 -32.40 13.45
C SER A 2 -4.10 -32.29 11.94
N GLU A 3 -4.90 -33.17 11.33
CA GLU A 3 -5.21 -33.10 9.89
C GLU A 3 -5.95 -31.83 9.46
N GLU A 4 -6.91 -31.34 10.24
CA GLU A 4 -7.65 -30.11 9.90
C GLU A 4 -6.75 -28.87 10.00
N GLY A 5 -5.86 -28.83 11.00
CA GLY A 5 -4.85 -27.78 11.12
C GLY A 5 -3.83 -27.83 10.00
N GLU A 6 -3.38 -29.03 9.61
CA GLU A 6 -2.45 -29.23 8.50
C GLU A 6 -3.06 -28.83 7.15
N LYS A 7 -4.33 -29.19 6.91
CA LYS A 7 -5.08 -28.76 5.71
C LYS A 7 -5.20 -27.24 5.65
N LEU A 8 -5.55 -26.59 6.77
CA LEU A 8 -5.63 -25.12 6.83
C LEU A 8 -4.29 -24.45 6.52
N VAL A 9 -3.19 -24.99 7.07
CA VAL A 9 -1.84 -24.47 6.79
C VAL A 9 -1.49 -24.61 5.31
N GLU A 10 -1.82 -25.75 4.68
CA GLU A 10 -1.54 -25.96 3.26
C GLU A 10 -2.42 -25.09 2.36
N GLU A 11 -3.71 -24.96 2.68
CA GLU A 11 -4.64 -24.04 2.01
C GLU A 11 -4.13 -22.59 2.06
N ALA A 12 -3.66 -22.14 3.22
CA ALA A 12 -3.10 -20.80 3.40
C ALA A 12 -1.82 -20.58 2.59
N ARG A 13 -0.94 -21.58 2.54
CA ARG A 13 0.28 -21.53 1.71
C ARG A 13 -0.02 -21.48 0.23
N ASN A 14 -1.01 -22.23 -0.24
CA ASN A 14 -1.42 -22.20 -1.64
C ASN A 14 -2.05 -20.85 -2.01
N ALA A 15 -2.93 -20.31 -1.16
CA ALA A 15 -3.49 -18.98 -1.37
C ALA A 15 -2.42 -17.87 -1.35
N LEU A 16 -1.40 -18.00 -0.49
CA LEU A 16 -0.24 -17.10 -0.46
C LEU A 16 0.53 -17.12 -1.78
N ARG A 17 0.85 -18.31 -2.30
CA ARG A 17 1.53 -18.44 -3.61
C ARG A 17 0.71 -17.82 -4.74
N GLU A 18 -0.57 -18.14 -4.81
CA GLU A 18 -1.47 -17.55 -5.81
C GLU A 18 -1.52 -16.02 -5.70
N PHE A 19 -1.48 -15.48 -4.49
CA PHE A 19 -1.46 -14.04 -4.26
C PHE A 19 -0.13 -13.41 -4.69
N GLU A 20 1.01 -14.02 -4.35
CA GLU A 20 2.34 -13.56 -4.75
C GLU A 20 2.53 -13.58 -6.27
N ASP A 21 2.10 -14.65 -6.93
CA ASP A 21 2.13 -14.78 -8.39
C ASP A 21 1.28 -13.68 -9.04
N LEU A 22 0.07 -13.43 -8.52
CA LEU A 22 -0.79 -12.37 -9.00
C LEU A 22 -0.18 -10.98 -8.80
N LEU A 23 0.50 -10.74 -7.67
CA LEU A 23 1.21 -9.48 -7.43
C LEU A 23 2.35 -9.25 -8.42
N TYR A 24 3.02 -10.33 -8.84
CA TYR A 24 4.06 -10.29 -9.86
C TYR A 24 3.47 -9.93 -11.22
N GLU A 25 2.35 -10.56 -11.61
CA GLU A 25 1.64 -10.21 -12.85
C GLU A 25 1.20 -8.75 -12.84
N LEU A 26 0.55 -8.29 -11.77
CA LEU A 26 0.07 -6.90 -11.63
C LEU A 26 1.21 -5.87 -11.69
N ARG A 27 2.43 -6.23 -11.25
CA ARG A 27 3.60 -5.34 -11.33
C ARG A 27 4.00 -5.04 -12.78
N ASP A 28 3.89 -6.01 -13.68
CA ASP A 28 4.19 -5.77 -15.10
C ASP A 28 3.19 -4.78 -15.72
N TYR A 29 1.92 -4.87 -15.32
CA TYR A 29 0.89 -3.92 -15.76
C TYR A 29 1.13 -2.50 -15.24
N GLU A 30 1.51 -2.36 -13.97
CA GLU A 30 1.86 -1.06 -13.39
C GLU A 30 3.05 -0.43 -14.11
N ARG A 31 4.06 -1.25 -14.46
CA ARG A 31 5.21 -0.79 -15.25
C ARG A 31 4.77 -0.29 -16.62
N ARG A 32 3.96 -1.06 -17.35
CA ARG A 32 3.44 -0.65 -18.67
C ARG A 32 2.60 0.62 -18.57
N ARG A 33 1.76 0.75 -17.54
CA ARG A 33 0.99 1.98 -17.26
C ARG A 33 1.92 3.18 -17.10
N GLY A 34 2.97 3.04 -16.30
CA GLY A 34 3.96 4.09 -16.08
C GLY A 34 4.70 4.48 -17.38
N GLU A 35 5.06 3.51 -18.21
CA GLU A 35 5.70 3.76 -19.50
C GLU A 35 4.78 4.53 -20.46
N ILE A 36 3.49 4.16 -20.55
CA ILE A 36 2.50 4.87 -21.37
C ILE A 36 2.33 6.32 -20.89
N LEU A 37 2.19 6.53 -19.58
CA LEU A 37 2.06 7.88 -19.00
C LEU A 37 3.28 8.75 -19.33
N ARG A 38 4.49 8.19 -19.21
CA ARG A 38 5.73 8.90 -19.56
C ARG A 38 5.81 9.26 -21.05
N MET A 39 5.42 8.34 -21.94
CA MET A 39 5.41 8.62 -23.38
C MET A 39 4.37 9.70 -23.74
N PHE A 40 3.23 9.73 -23.03
CA PHE A 40 2.24 10.77 -23.21
C PHE A 40 2.73 12.13 -22.69
N SER A 41 3.29 12.20 -21.48
CA SER A 41 3.80 13.45 -20.90
C SER A 41 4.96 14.06 -21.67
N THR A 42 5.77 13.22 -22.34
CA THR A 42 6.86 13.67 -23.23
C THR A 42 6.41 14.00 -24.65
N GLY A 43 5.10 13.94 -24.94
CA GLY A 43 4.53 14.24 -26.26
C GLY A 43 4.81 13.20 -27.35
N GLN A 44 5.32 12.02 -26.97
CA GLN A 44 5.61 10.92 -27.91
C GLN A 44 4.33 10.20 -28.38
N LEU A 45 3.23 10.34 -27.65
CA LEU A 45 1.92 9.79 -28.00
C LEU A 45 0.90 10.91 -28.20
N THR A 46 0.02 10.73 -29.19
CA THR A 46 -1.19 11.54 -29.28
C THR A 46 -2.17 11.12 -28.19
N ARG A 47 -3.09 12.02 -27.84
CA ARG A 47 -4.16 11.76 -26.86
C ARG A 47 -4.99 10.54 -27.24
N GLU A 48 -5.33 10.38 -28.52
CA GLU A 48 -6.11 9.25 -29.02
C GLU A 48 -5.40 7.91 -28.80
N VAL A 49 -4.09 7.85 -29.09
CA VAL A 49 -3.28 6.64 -28.90
C VAL A 49 -3.13 6.33 -27.41
N TYR A 50 -2.91 7.35 -26.58
CA TYR A 50 -2.86 7.22 -25.13
C TYR A 50 -4.16 6.62 -24.57
N GLU A 51 -5.31 7.20 -24.91
CA GLU A 51 -6.62 6.74 -24.43
C GLU A 51 -6.90 5.29 -24.86
N LYS A 52 -6.55 4.93 -26.10
CA LYS A 52 -6.68 3.55 -26.60
C LYS A 52 -5.81 2.56 -25.82
N LEU A 53 -4.51 2.85 -25.67
CA LEU A 53 -3.58 1.97 -24.95
C LEU A 53 -3.99 1.81 -23.47
N MET A 54 -4.40 2.90 -22.82
CA MET A 54 -4.90 2.87 -21.45
C MET A 54 -6.22 2.10 -21.33
N GLY A 55 -7.09 2.19 -22.34
CA GLY A 55 -8.32 1.39 -22.43
C GLY A 55 -8.02 -0.12 -22.51
N GLU A 56 -7.14 -0.53 -23.42
CA GLU A 56 -6.72 -1.93 -23.56
C GLU A 56 -6.03 -2.46 -22.29
N LEU A 57 -5.20 -1.63 -21.66
CA LEU A 57 -4.53 -1.96 -20.41
C LEU A 57 -5.56 -2.17 -19.28
N ARG A 58 -6.52 -1.25 -19.13
CA ARG A 58 -7.60 -1.37 -18.14
C ARG A 58 -8.39 -2.67 -18.33
N GLN A 59 -8.82 -2.97 -19.56
CA GLN A 59 -9.57 -4.20 -19.85
C GLN A 59 -8.81 -5.47 -19.45
N LYS A 60 -7.49 -5.52 -19.66
CA LYS A 60 -6.65 -6.65 -19.24
C LYS A 60 -6.43 -6.69 -17.73
N MET A 61 -6.34 -5.53 -17.08
CA MET A 61 -6.12 -5.43 -15.64
C MET A 61 -7.37 -5.76 -14.83
N THR A 62 -8.57 -5.40 -15.29
CA THR A 62 -9.84 -5.61 -14.57
C THR A 62 -9.96 -7.01 -13.95
N PRO A 63 -9.84 -8.13 -14.69
CA PRO A 63 -9.97 -9.46 -14.10
C PRO A 63 -8.88 -9.78 -13.05
N LEU A 64 -7.65 -9.29 -13.25
CA LEU A 64 -6.54 -9.49 -12.30
C LEU A 64 -6.77 -8.74 -11.00
N VAL A 65 -7.26 -7.50 -11.10
CA VAL A 65 -7.56 -6.67 -9.94
C VAL A 65 -8.75 -7.24 -9.15
N LYS A 66 -9.75 -7.81 -9.82
CA LYS A 66 -10.84 -8.50 -9.11
C LYS A 66 -10.33 -9.70 -8.32
N ARG A 67 -9.53 -10.55 -8.98
CA ARG A 67 -8.88 -11.70 -8.34
C ARG A 67 -8.00 -11.27 -7.17
N TYR A 68 -7.37 -10.10 -7.24
CA TYR A 68 -6.56 -9.56 -6.15
C TYR A 68 -7.40 -9.32 -4.89
N PHE A 69 -8.53 -8.62 -5.01
CA PHE A 69 -9.40 -8.35 -3.86
C PHE A 69 -10.06 -9.63 -3.31
N GLU A 70 -10.41 -10.58 -4.19
CA GLU A 70 -10.91 -11.90 -3.79
C GLU A 70 -9.85 -12.68 -2.98
N LEU A 71 -8.61 -12.76 -3.48
CA LEU A 71 -7.52 -13.43 -2.77
C LEU A 71 -7.15 -12.72 -1.47
N LYS A 72 -7.15 -11.37 -1.44
CA LYS A 72 -6.93 -10.58 -0.22
C LYS A 72 -7.99 -10.93 0.84
N SER A 73 -9.26 -10.98 0.45
CA SER A 73 -10.37 -11.37 1.34
C SER A 73 -10.21 -12.81 1.86
N ARG A 74 -9.85 -13.75 0.96
CA ARG A 74 -9.56 -15.15 1.31
C ARG A 74 -8.40 -15.25 2.31
N LEU A 75 -7.32 -14.51 2.11
CA LEU A 75 -6.17 -14.47 3.01
C LEU A 75 -6.54 -13.94 4.39
N ARG A 76 -7.41 -12.92 4.50
CA ARG A 76 -7.90 -12.43 5.79
C ARG A 76 -8.76 -13.44 6.54
N SER A 77 -9.61 -14.17 5.81
CA SER A 77 -10.35 -15.28 6.39
C SER A 77 -9.41 -16.36 6.92
N MET A 78 -8.36 -16.69 6.16
CA MET A 78 -7.33 -17.65 6.57
C MET A 78 -6.52 -17.15 7.77
N GLU A 79 -6.13 -15.88 7.81
CA GLU A 79 -5.47 -15.26 8.96
C GLU A 79 -6.30 -15.43 10.23
N SER A 80 -7.61 -15.15 10.15
CA SER A 80 -8.53 -15.30 11.28
C SER A 80 -8.62 -16.75 11.74
N ARG A 81 -8.75 -17.71 10.81
CA ARG A 81 -8.77 -19.15 11.10
C ARG A 81 -7.45 -19.64 11.71
N LEU A 82 -6.31 -19.17 11.20
CA LEU A 82 -4.97 -19.50 11.70
C LEU A 82 -4.75 -18.93 13.10
N ASN A 83 -5.22 -17.71 13.40
CA ASN A 83 -5.18 -17.14 14.75
C ASN A 83 -5.96 -17.99 15.76
N VAL A 84 -7.14 -18.47 15.39
CA VAL A 84 -7.93 -19.39 16.22
C VAL A 84 -7.20 -20.73 16.43
N LEU A 85 -6.65 -21.30 15.35
CA LEU A 85 -5.84 -22.53 15.43
C LEU A 85 -4.63 -22.35 16.36
N MET A 86 -3.89 -21.26 16.21
CA MET A 86 -2.72 -20.93 17.03
C MET A 86 -3.07 -20.81 18.51
N THR A 87 -4.19 -20.14 18.82
CA THR A 87 -4.67 -19.98 20.18
C THR A 87 -5.00 -21.35 20.80
N ARG A 88 -5.68 -22.22 20.06
CA ARG A 88 -6.02 -23.58 20.51
C ARG A 88 -4.77 -24.43 20.73
N LEU A 89 -3.84 -24.46 19.77
CA LEU A 89 -2.59 -25.22 19.88
C LEU A 89 -1.72 -24.75 21.06
N ARG A 90 -1.65 -23.43 21.32
CA ARG A 90 -0.93 -22.89 22.48
C ARG A 90 -1.53 -23.35 23.80
N VAL A 91 -2.87 -23.40 23.90
CA VAL A 91 -3.56 -23.90 25.09
C VAL A 91 -3.29 -25.39 25.28
N GLU A 92 -3.42 -26.19 24.22
CA GLU A 92 -3.19 -27.64 24.27
C GLU A 92 -1.74 -28.01 24.63
N VAL A 93 -0.74 -27.30 24.11
CA VAL A 93 0.66 -27.52 24.46
C VAL A 93 0.93 -27.17 25.94
N LYS A 94 0.31 -26.09 26.46
CA LYS A 94 0.44 -25.69 27.87
C LYS A 94 -0.21 -26.71 28.81
N THR A 95 -1.46 -27.10 28.57
CA THR A 95 -2.17 -28.08 29.41
C THR A 95 -1.53 -29.46 29.38
N SER A 96 -0.93 -29.85 28.24
CA SER A 96 -0.20 -31.11 28.12
C SER A 96 1.13 -31.11 28.88
N SER A 97 1.77 -29.95 29.03
CA SER A 97 3.02 -29.79 29.78
C SER A 97 2.81 -29.81 31.31
N GLU A 98 1.61 -29.44 31.78
CA GLU A 98 1.23 -29.39 33.19
C GLU A 98 0.56 -30.69 33.68
N SER A 99 0.19 -31.60 32.77
CA SER A 99 -0.45 -32.87 33.10
C SER A 99 0.56 -33.88 33.68
N PRO A 100 0.25 -34.55 34.82
CA PRO A 100 1.06 -35.65 35.35
C PRO A 100 1.06 -36.88 34.42
N PHE A 101 0.08 -36.98 33.51
CA PHE A 101 0.07 -37.94 32.41
C PHE A 101 0.66 -37.24 31.18
N ARG A 102 1.98 -37.38 30.98
CA ARG A 102 2.64 -36.89 29.78
C ARG A 102 1.93 -37.48 28.57
N LEU A 103 1.47 -36.64 27.64
CA LEU A 103 1.11 -37.11 26.31
C LEU A 103 2.27 -37.93 25.73
N ASN A 104 1.95 -38.95 24.93
CA ASN A 104 2.95 -39.72 24.21
C ASN A 104 3.90 -38.76 23.47
N TYR A 105 5.22 -38.92 23.63
CA TYR A 105 6.25 -37.97 23.16
C TYR A 105 6.06 -37.56 21.70
N GLU A 106 5.68 -38.51 20.85
CA GLU A 106 5.37 -38.28 19.43
C GLU A 106 4.22 -37.30 19.19
N ARG A 107 3.19 -37.33 20.05
CA ARG A 107 2.04 -36.42 19.95
C ARG A 107 2.43 -35.00 20.32
N ASP A 108 3.22 -34.82 21.39
CA ASP A 108 3.73 -33.50 21.78
C ASP A 108 4.63 -32.90 20.70
N GLN A 109 5.52 -33.71 20.12
CA GLN A 109 6.39 -33.29 19.03
C GLN A 109 5.60 -32.88 17.78
N ARG A 110 4.58 -33.65 17.38
CA ARG A 110 3.69 -33.30 16.25
C ARG A 110 2.92 -32.00 16.50
N MET A 111 2.40 -31.79 17.72
CA MET A 111 1.69 -30.55 18.07
C MET A 111 2.62 -29.33 17.99
N ARG A 112 3.86 -29.44 18.50
CA ARG A 112 4.86 -28.36 18.40
C ARG A 112 5.25 -28.07 16.96
N GLN A 113 5.41 -29.10 16.11
CA GLN A 113 5.69 -28.92 14.68
C GLN A 113 4.54 -28.20 13.97
N LEU A 114 3.29 -28.61 14.23
CA LEU A 114 2.12 -27.95 13.67
C LEU A 114 2.00 -26.49 14.16
N LEU A 115 2.24 -26.23 15.44
CA LEU A 115 2.26 -24.89 16.02
C LEU A 115 3.29 -23.99 15.32
N ASN A 116 4.50 -24.48 15.10
CA ASN A 116 5.55 -23.72 14.41
C ASN A 116 5.18 -23.46 12.94
N ARG A 117 4.65 -24.47 12.23
CA ARG A 117 4.23 -24.32 10.83
C ARG A 117 3.06 -23.34 10.68
N ALA A 118 2.07 -23.43 11.55
CA ALA A 118 0.93 -22.51 11.57
C ALA A 118 1.38 -21.09 11.93
N GLY A 119 2.30 -20.95 12.89
CA GLY A 119 2.89 -19.66 13.25
C GLY A 119 3.62 -18.99 12.09
N GLY A 120 4.53 -19.71 11.43
CA GLY A 120 5.25 -19.18 10.27
C GLY A 120 4.30 -18.81 9.11
N THR A 121 3.33 -19.67 8.83
CA THR A 121 2.34 -19.40 7.76
C THR A 121 1.46 -18.18 8.10
N LEU A 122 1.05 -18.03 9.35
CA LEU A 122 0.31 -16.85 9.81
C LEU A 122 1.13 -15.57 9.65
N GLU A 123 2.40 -15.59 10.04
CA GLU A 123 3.31 -14.45 9.87
C GLU A 123 3.48 -14.07 8.39
N ASP A 124 3.59 -15.06 7.51
CA ASP A 124 3.69 -14.82 6.07
C ASP A 124 2.38 -14.24 5.50
N VAL A 125 1.21 -14.74 5.90
CA VAL A 125 -0.10 -14.17 5.54
C VAL A 125 -0.19 -12.71 6.00
N GLN A 126 0.17 -12.44 7.26
CA GLN A 126 0.15 -11.08 7.80
C GLN A 126 1.11 -10.14 7.08
N ARG A 127 2.30 -10.63 6.70
CA ARG A 127 3.27 -9.87 5.92
C ARG A 127 2.71 -9.56 4.52
N ALA A 128 2.11 -10.54 3.85
CA ALA A 128 1.50 -10.36 2.54
C ALA A 128 0.37 -9.31 2.60
N LEU A 129 -0.55 -9.42 3.56
CA LEU A 129 -1.65 -8.48 3.75
C LEU A 129 -1.17 -7.05 4.08
N LYS A 130 -0.07 -6.90 4.82
CA LYS A 130 0.55 -5.59 5.12
C LYS A 130 1.34 -5.00 3.95
N SER A 131 1.89 -5.84 3.08
CA SER A 131 2.67 -5.40 1.92
C SER A 131 1.81 -4.71 0.85
N ALA A 132 0.49 -4.93 0.89
CA ALA A 132 -0.49 -4.22 0.09
C ALA A 132 -0.60 -2.76 0.55
N GLY A 133 0.09 -1.85 -0.16
CA GLY A 133 -0.02 -0.42 0.11
C GLY A 133 -1.36 0.14 -0.37
N VAL A 134 -2.03 0.94 0.46
CA VAL A 134 -3.36 1.51 0.17
C VAL A 134 -3.41 2.32 -1.12
N GLU A 135 -2.32 2.98 -1.50
CA GLU A 135 -2.26 3.71 -2.77
C GLU A 135 -2.38 2.78 -3.98
N ARG A 136 -1.74 1.60 -3.90
CA ARG A 136 -1.83 0.58 -4.93
C ARG A 136 -3.27 0.12 -5.06
N GLU A 137 -3.93 -0.10 -3.92
CA GLU A 137 -5.33 -0.51 -3.87
C GLU A 137 -6.28 0.57 -4.40
N LEU A 138 -6.00 1.85 -4.16
CA LEU A 138 -6.73 2.94 -4.80
C LEU A 138 -6.55 2.92 -6.32
N ARG A 139 -5.33 2.74 -6.82
CA ARG A 139 -5.10 2.62 -8.28
C ARG A 139 -5.76 1.38 -8.88
N PHE A 140 -5.87 0.30 -8.11
CA PHE A 140 -6.65 -0.88 -8.49
C PHE A 140 -8.15 -0.58 -8.55
N LEU A 141 -8.69 0.13 -7.56
CA LEU A 141 -10.07 0.59 -7.61
C LEU A 141 -10.32 1.52 -8.80
N GLU A 142 -9.38 2.41 -9.14
CA GLU A 142 -9.43 3.27 -10.33
C GLU A 142 -9.67 2.47 -11.61
N VAL A 143 -8.99 1.32 -11.77
CA VAL A 143 -9.19 0.39 -12.90
C VAL A 143 -10.57 -0.26 -12.86
N LEU A 144 -11.13 -0.50 -11.67
CA LEU A 144 -12.42 -1.14 -11.50
C LEU A 144 -13.62 -0.17 -11.57
N LEU A 145 -13.44 1.15 -11.44
CA LEU A 145 -14.55 2.11 -11.35
C LEU A 145 -15.61 1.91 -12.43
N ASP A 146 -15.20 1.76 -13.69
CA ASP A 146 -16.12 1.58 -14.83
C ASP A 146 -16.84 0.20 -14.75
N SER A 147 -16.16 -0.83 -14.25
CA SER A 147 -16.77 -2.15 -14.05
C SER A 147 -17.73 -2.21 -12.85
N ILE A 148 -17.42 -1.48 -11.77
CA ILE A 148 -18.25 -1.41 -10.57
C ILE A 148 -19.57 -0.69 -10.86
N GLN A 149 -19.54 0.34 -11.72
CA GLN A 149 -20.76 1.01 -12.19
C GLN A 149 -21.68 0.06 -12.99
N GLY A 150 -21.13 -0.91 -13.71
CA GLY A 150 -21.90 -1.90 -14.48
C GLY A 150 -22.42 -3.09 -13.67
N GLU A 151 -21.63 -3.60 -12.72
CA GLU A 151 -21.95 -4.79 -11.91
C GLU A 151 -22.78 -4.50 -10.66
N GLY A 152 -22.86 -3.22 -10.27
CA GLY A 152 -23.50 -2.79 -9.04
C GLY A 152 -22.51 -2.73 -7.88
N ILE A 153 -22.59 -1.64 -7.11
CA ILE A 153 -21.67 -1.37 -5.99
C ILE A 153 -21.79 -2.39 -4.84
N GLU A 154 -22.88 -3.14 -4.74
CA GLU A 154 -23.15 -4.02 -3.59
C GLU A 154 -22.07 -5.08 -3.37
N ALA A 155 -21.58 -5.72 -4.44
CA ALA A 155 -20.52 -6.73 -4.35
C ALA A 155 -19.16 -6.14 -3.93
N TRP A 156 -18.97 -4.83 -4.14
CA TRP A 156 -17.71 -4.12 -3.91
C TRP A 156 -17.75 -3.16 -2.73
N ARG A 157 -18.92 -2.97 -2.11
CA ARG A 157 -19.19 -1.94 -1.09
C ARG A 157 -18.20 -2.00 0.07
N ASP A 158 -17.98 -3.21 0.60
CA ASP A 158 -17.08 -3.40 1.73
C ASP A 158 -15.62 -3.17 1.35
N VAL A 159 -15.21 -3.65 0.18
CA VAL A 159 -13.85 -3.45 -0.35
C VAL A 159 -13.57 -1.97 -0.57
N VAL A 160 -14.47 -1.26 -1.25
CA VAL A 160 -14.32 0.17 -1.56
C VAL A 160 -14.29 0.99 -0.27
N ARG A 161 -15.20 0.69 0.68
CA ARG A 161 -15.24 1.37 1.97
C ARG A 161 -13.92 1.22 2.72
N GLU A 162 -13.44 -0.01 2.83
CA GLU A 162 -12.22 -0.32 3.55
C GLU A 162 -11.00 0.41 2.96
N VAL A 163 -10.82 0.37 1.63
CA VAL A 163 -9.68 1.04 0.99
C VAL A 163 -9.74 2.55 1.19
N VAL A 164 -10.92 3.16 1.10
CA VAL A 164 -11.11 4.60 1.34
C VAL A 164 -10.85 4.97 2.80
N GLU A 165 -11.25 4.13 3.75
CA GLU A 165 -10.97 4.33 5.18
C GLU A 165 -9.46 4.22 5.48
N GLU A 166 -8.79 3.22 4.93
CA GLU A 166 -7.34 3.08 5.03
C GLU A 166 -6.61 4.25 4.36
N TRP A 167 -7.13 4.76 3.24
CA TRP A 167 -6.58 5.95 2.59
C TRP A 167 -6.73 7.17 3.48
N SER A 168 -7.89 7.35 4.09
CA SER A 168 -8.14 8.47 5.01
C SER A 168 -7.13 8.46 6.17
N LYS A 169 -6.79 7.28 6.71
CA LYS A 169 -5.75 7.12 7.73
C LYS A 169 -4.35 7.46 7.17
N ALA A 170 -4.00 6.91 6.01
CA ALA A 170 -2.69 7.13 5.40
C ALA A 170 -2.48 8.60 4.98
N ARG A 171 -3.54 9.27 4.51
CA ARG A 171 -3.53 10.68 4.11
C ARG A 171 -3.05 11.61 5.21
N PHE A 172 -3.36 11.33 6.48
CA PHE A 172 -2.82 12.11 7.59
C PHE A 172 -1.30 12.08 7.65
N SER A 173 -0.67 10.92 7.40
CA SER A 173 0.79 10.82 7.36
C SER A 173 1.41 11.62 6.21
N TYR A 174 0.70 11.73 5.09
CA TYR A 174 1.11 12.56 3.96
C TYR A 174 0.96 14.05 4.27
N ALA A 175 -0.14 14.46 4.91
CA ALA A 175 -0.33 15.84 5.36
C ALA A 175 0.75 16.26 6.35
N SER A 176 1.14 15.40 7.29
CA SER A 176 2.26 15.69 8.21
C SER A 176 3.60 15.88 7.47
N LYS A 177 3.85 15.12 6.40
CA LYS A 177 5.05 15.30 5.56
C LYS A 177 5.01 16.60 4.77
N VAL A 178 3.86 17.01 4.25
CA VAL A 178 3.65 18.32 3.61
C VAL A 178 4.06 19.42 4.59
N GLU A 179 3.47 19.42 5.78
CA GLU A 179 3.76 20.43 6.81
C GLU A 179 5.24 20.44 7.23
N GLU A 180 5.87 19.26 7.30
CA GLU A 180 7.30 19.16 7.63
C GLU A 180 8.17 19.83 6.56
N ILE A 181 7.91 19.56 5.28
CA ILE A 181 8.65 20.15 4.16
C ILE A 181 8.41 21.66 4.10
N GLU A 182 7.17 22.12 4.30
CA GLU A 182 6.83 23.54 4.36
C GLU A 182 7.62 24.26 5.47
N ARG A 183 7.66 23.70 6.68
CA ARG A 183 8.48 24.25 7.80
C ARG A 183 9.97 24.27 7.47
N GLN A 184 10.50 23.26 6.79
CA GLN A 184 11.90 23.22 6.38
C GLN A 184 12.20 24.33 5.35
N ILE A 185 11.30 24.56 4.38
CA ILE A 185 11.42 25.65 3.41
C ILE A 185 11.40 27.01 4.12
N GLU A 186 10.48 27.23 5.06
CA GLU A 186 10.42 28.46 5.87
C GLU A 186 11.73 28.70 6.64
N SER A 187 12.26 27.67 7.30
CA SER A 187 13.55 27.76 8.02
C SER A 187 14.73 28.09 7.09
N LEU A 188 14.75 27.56 5.87
CA LEU A 188 15.76 27.90 4.88
C LEU A 188 15.61 29.34 4.36
N HIS A 189 14.39 29.84 4.20
CA HIS A 189 14.15 31.25 3.86
C HIS A 189 14.64 32.19 4.96
N ASP A 190 14.43 31.85 6.24
CA ASP A 190 14.99 32.63 7.35
C ASP A 190 16.52 32.58 7.37
N SER A 191 17.12 31.42 7.05
CA SER A 191 18.57 31.28 6.89
C SER A 191 19.13 32.13 5.73
N LEU A 192 18.38 32.24 4.63
CA LEU A 192 18.73 33.11 3.49
C LEU A 192 18.69 34.59 3.89
N ARG A 193 17.66 35.01 4.63
CA ARG A 193 17.55 36.38 5.15
C ARG A 193 18.69 36.71 6.11
N GLU A 194 19.01 35.78 7.02
CA GLU A 194 20.13 35.95 7.95
C GLU A 194 21.47 36.08 7.21
N LEU A 195 21.70 35.23 6.20
CA LEU A 195 22.89 35.29 5.35
C LEU A 195 23.03 36.65 4.65
N GLU A 196 21.92 37.21 4.15
CA GLU A 196 21.89 38.54 3.54
C GLU A 196 22.24 39.64 4.55
N VAL A 197 21.67 39.61 5.76
CA VAL A 197 22.00 40.58 6.82
C VAL A 197 23.48 40.52 7.19
N ARG A 198 24.03 39.32 7.40
CA ARG A 198 25.45 39.14 7.75
C ARG A 198 26.40 39.61 6.64
N PHE A 199 26.04 39.41 5.38
CA PHE A 199 26.77 39.96 4.25
C PHE A 199 26.73 41.51 4.24
N LEU A 200 25.55 42.11 4.49
CA LEU A 200 25.40 43.57 4.56
C LEU A 200 26.21 44.20 5.70
N VAL A 201 26.38 43.49 6.82
CA VAL A 201 27.22 43.90 7.96
C VAL A 201 28.72 43.67 7.67
N GLY A 202 29.06 42.98 6.59
CA GLY A 202 30.43 42.76 6.14
C GLY A 202 31.11 41.54 6.75
N GLU A 203 30.36 40.58 7.32
CA GLU A 203 30.92 39.34 7.86
C GLU A 203 31.50 38.43 6.77
N PHE A 204 31.01 38.56 5.54
CA PHE A 204 31.40 37.73 4.39
C PHE A 204 31.89 38.58 3.24
N ASP A 205 32.88 38.06 2.51
CA ASP A 205 33.15 38.57 1.18
C ASP A 205 32.06 38.12 0.18
N ARG A 206 32.09 38.72 -1.01
CA ARG A 206 31.10 38.45 -2.05
C ARG A 206 31.11 36.99 -2.52
N ALA A 207 32.29 36.37 -2.62
CA ALA A 207 32.42 35.01 -3.12
C ALA A 207 31.85 34.00 -2.11
N GLU A 208 32.12 34.21 -0.82
CA GLU A 208 31.58 33.40 0.26
C GLU A 208 30.05 33.55 0.39
N TYR A 209 29.53 34.77 0.30
CA TYR A 209 28.09 35.02 0.28
C TYR A 209 27.39 34.30 -0.89
N GLU A 210 27.90 34.47 -2.11
CA GLU A 210 27.31 33.86 -3.32
C GLU A 210 27.33 32.33 -3.23
N ALA A 211 28.43 31.73 -2.75
CA ALA A 211 28.54 30.28 -2.59
C ALA A 211 27.53 29.73 -1.55
N ARG A 212 27.40 30.39 -0.38
CA ARG A 212 26.46 29.98 0.68
C ARG A 212 25.01 30.16 0.23
N ARG A 213 24.71 31.27 -0.44
CA ARG A 213 23.39 31.58 -0.99
C ARG A 213 22.97 30.53 -2.02
N ALA A 214 23.82 30.23 -2.99
CA ALA A 214 23.54 29.21 -4.00
C ALA A 214 23.29 27.83 -3.38
N GLY A 215 23.99 27.49 -2.28
CA GLY A 215 23.77 26.25 -1.54
C GLY A 215 22.40 26.18 -0.86
N LEU A 216 21.95 27.29 -0.24
CA LEU A 216 20.63 27.38 0.39
C LEU A 216 19.50 27.40 -0.65
N GLU A 217 19.65 28.20 -1.72
CA GLU A 217 18.68 28.25 -2.82
C GLU A 217 18.50 26.89 -3.49
N ARG A 218 19.58 26.11 -3.66
CA ARG A 218 19.49 24.74 -4.19
C ARG A 218 18.64 23.84 -3.29
N LYS A 219 18.85 23.89 -1.97
CA LYS A 219 18.07 23.11 -1.00
C LYS A 219 16.60 23.51 -0.99
N VAL A 220 16.31 24.81 -1.09
CA VAL A 220 14.94 25.31 -1.22
C VAL A 220 14.30 24.74 -2.49
N GLY A 221 14.98 24.80 -3.63
CA GLY A 221 14.49 24.22 -4.88
C GLY A 221 14.23 22.72 -4.81
N GLU A 222 15.14 21.96 -4.19
CA GLU A 222 14.98 20.51 -3.98
C GLU A 222 13.74 20.19 -3.11
N LEU A 223 13.52 20.93 -2.03
CA LEU A 223 12.35 20.74 -1.17
C LEU A 223 11.04 21.19 -1.84
N GLN A 224 11.07 22.27 -2.62
CA GLN A 224 9.92 22.72 -3.41
C GLN A 224 9.49 21.67 -4.44
N GLU A 225 10.44 21.10 -5.17
CA GLU A 225 10.15 20.03 -6.14
C GLU A 225 9.59 18.77 -5.44
N GLN A 226 10.10 18.43 -4.25
CA GLN A 226 9.56 17.34 -3.44
C GLN A 226 8.13 17.62 -2.97
N LEU A 227 7.85 18.85 -2.54
CA LEU A 227 6.53 19.30 -2.10
C LEU A 227 5.51 19.20 -3.24
N GLU A 228 5.85 19.75 -4.41
CA GLU A 228 4.99 19.71 -5.60
C GLU A 228 4.65 18.27 -6.01
N ARG A 229 5.66 17.40 -6.10
CA ARG A 229 5.46 15.97 -6.44
C ARG A 229 4.57 15.25 -5.42
N LEU A 230 4.70 15.60 -4.14
CA LEU A 230 3.92 14.98 -3.08
C LEU A 230 2.46 15.47 -3.08
N GLN A 231 2.25 16.76 -3.35
CA GLN A 231 0.92 17.36 -3.50
C GLN A 231 0.20 16.81 -4.75
N GLU A 232 0.86 16.75 -5.91
CA GLU A 232 0.30 16.16 -7.13
C GLU A 232 -0.13 14.70 -6.90
N ARG A 233 0.72 13.91 -6.23
CA ARG A 233 0.40 12.53 -5.87
C ARG A 233 -0.81 12.42 -4.92
N LEU A 234 -0.95 13.34 -3.97
CA LEU A 234 -2.09 13.39 -3.05
C LEU A 234 -3.39 13.71 -3.78
N GLU A 235 -3.39 14.75 -4.62
CA GLU A 235 -4.55 15.18 -5.39
C GLU A 235 -5.07 14.06 -6.29
N ASP A 236 -4.15 13.38 -6.99
CA ASP A 236 -4.42 12.23 -7.83
C ASP A 236 -5.16 11.11 -7.08
N LEU A 237 -4.67 10.74 -5.91
CA LEU A 237 -5.23 9.65 -5.10
C LEU A 237 -6.54 10.07 -4.42
N ASP A 238 -6.64 11.34 -4.02
CA ASP A 238 -7.85 11.92 -3.46
C ASP A 238 -8.99 11.97 -4.47
N LEU A 239 -8.69 12.25 -5.74
CA LEU A 239 -9.68 12.20 -6.81
C LEU A 239 -10.27 10.79 -6.95
N VAL A 240 -9.42 9.76 -6.93
CA VAL A 240 -9.86 8.37 -6.98
C VAL A 240 -10.71 8.02 -5.75
N ALA A 241 -10.26 8.41 -4.55
CA ALA A 241 -10.99 8.16 -3.32
C ALA A 241 -12.34 8.93 -3.26
N ALA A 242 -12.42 10.13 -3.84
CA ALA A 242 -13.66 10.90 -3.96
C ALA A 242 -14.66 10.17 -4.87
N ARG A 243 -14.22 9.73 -6.07
CA ARG A 243 -15.06 8.93 -6.98
C ARG A 243 -15.56 7.64 -6.33
N CYS A 244 -14.70 6.98 -5.55
CA CYS A 244 -15.09 5.80 -4.78
C CYS A 244 -16.19 6.10 -3.74
N ARG A 245 -16.10 7.25 -3.05
CA ARG A 245 -17.13 7.71 -2.09
C ARG A 245 -18.45 8.03 -2.78
N GLU A 246 -18.40 8.73 -3.91
CA GLU A 246 -19.60 9.02 -4.72
C GLU A 246 -20.33 7.72 -5.13
N LEU A 247 -19.59 6.66 -5.47
CA LEU A 247 -20.20 5.36 -5.77
C LEU A 247 -20.89 4.73 -4.54
N LEU A 248 -20.29 4.84 -3.36
CA LEU A 248 -20.88 4.33 -2.11
C LEU A 248 -22.17 5.09 -1.73
N GLU A 249 -22.19 6.40 -1.93
CA GLU A 249 -23.34 7.27 -1.65
C GLU A 249 -24.45 7.13 -2.71
N GLY A 250 -24.07 7.03 -3.98
CA GLY A 250 -24.98 6.89 -5.12
C GLY A 250 -25.74 5.57 -5.16
N GLY A 251 -25.17 4.49 -4.61
CA GLY A 251 -25.85 3.19 -4.44
C GLY A 251 -26.67 3.05 -3.15
N SER A 252 -26.96 4.17 -2.46
CA SER A 252 -27.84 4.23 -1.29
C SER A 252 -29.15 4.97 -1.59
N ARG A 253 -29.50 5.14 -2.87
CA ARG A 253 -30.77 5.70 -3.35
C ARG A 253 -31.56 4.69 -4.15
#